data_AF-A0A015LNA9-F1
#
_entry.id   AF-A0A015LNA9-F1
#
_cell.length_a   1.000
_cell.length_b   1.000
_cell.length_c   1.000
_cell.angle_alpha   90.00
_cell.angle_beta   90.00
_cell.angle_gamma   90.00
#
_symmetry.space_group_name_H-M   'P 1'
#
loop_
_entity.id
_entity.type
_entity.pdbx_description
1 polymer ?
#
loop_
_entity_poly.entity_id
_entity_poly.type
_entity_poly.pdbx_seq_one_letter_code
_entity_poly.pdbx_strand_id
1 'polypeptide(L)'
;MISGTNMSKLSAAFRPSAPNDRTFKSVSKANEYFAKKEYKLAIDEYTKALTLAQPSLDKKTATAFSALIFSNRSASYYQCNKWVEAVKDADQVIRIKPEWPKGYFRRAEANLKLGKYDEALEDYYTAQRKDPQNPQITLRIAKALILKDNQDMKLEIYALEPGKDICLHTKTNPIQNKIFDFAIDMKNIIYIIADLETRKCVVIDACWDVDGILRFIKKKKLDLVGAIVTHYHFDHVGGIPPSPYDQFRIKVSGIYSLMRRVPKLSVYINPEDIPHVLKSNPGMSELKRRIISTPNKFTLKLGNLTNLQFIHVPGHTEGSQIILVNETRLFTGDTLMVGCVGRIDLPGGDIKEMKKTLKERLSDLEDGTVVYPGHNYGGEWTTIGMERDKGIIGKFKRK
;
A
#
# COMPACT_ATOMS: atom_id res chain seq x y z
N MET A 1 5.94 6.83 -1.77
CA MET A 1 6.82 7.97 -1.43
C MET A 1 6.52 9.15 -2.35
N ILE A 2 6.03 10.27 -1.82
CA ILE A 2 6.06 11.55 -2.55
C ILE A 2 7.49 12.05 -2.41
N SER A 3 8.38 11.54 -3.26
CA SER A 3 9.74 12.09 -3.35
C SER A 3 9.61 13.55 -3.74
N GLY A 4 10.30 14.40 -2.99
CA GLY A 4 10.44 15.81 -3.35
C GLY A 4 10.82 15.88 -4.81
N THR A 5 10.02 16.62 -5.58
CA THR A 5 10.32 16.92 -6.97
C THR A 5 11.75 17.44 -7.03
N ASN A 6 12.64 16.59 -7.53
CA ASN A 6 13.97 16.98 -7.90
C ASN A 6 13.77 18.07 -8.96
N MET A 7 14.09 19.32 -8.62
CA MET A 7 13.85 20.49 -9.47
C MET A 7 14.64 20.46 -10.79
N SER A 8 15.34 19.36 -11.09
CA SER A 8 16.21 19.19 -12.25
C SER A 8 15.56 18.47 -13.45
N LYS A 9 14.33 17.92 -13.36
CA LYS A 9 13.67 17.23 -14.49
C LYS A 9 12.15 17.48 -14.64
N LEU A 10 11.69 18.69 -14.32
CA LEU A 10 10.40 19.21 -14.82
C LEU A 10 10.72 20.27 -15.88
N SER A 11 9.98 20.25 -17.00
CA SER A 11 10.14 21.20 -18.11
C SER A 11 10.44 22.62 -17.62
N ALA A 12 11.40 23.32 -18.25
CA ALA A 12 11.88 24.64 -17.91
C ALA A 12 10.83 25.79 -17.94
N ALA A 13 9.53 25.50 -17.95
CA ALA A 13 8.49 26.40 -18.46
C ALA A 13 7.69 27.20 -17.39
N PHE A 14 7.99 27.12 -16.08
CA PHE A 14 7.26 27.95 -15.11
C PHE A 14 8.03 28.25 -13.82
N ARG A 15 8.75 29.37 -13.81
CA ARG A 15 9.25 30.03 -12.60
C ARG A 15 8.65 31.44 -12.54
N PRO A 16 7.44 31.61 -12.00
CA PRO A 16 6.88 32.95 -11.84
C PRO A 16 7.81 33.78 -10.95
N SER A 17 7.99 35.06 -11.28
CA SER A 17 8.79 35.97 -10.47
C SER A 17 8.10 36.27 -9.15
N ALA A 18 8.86 36.29 -8.06
CA ALA A 18 8.35 36.70 -6.77
C ALA A 18 7.98 38.19 -6.79
N PRO A 19 6.94 38.61 -6.06
CA PRO A 19 6.55 40.03 -6.00
C PRO A 19 7.57 40.90 -5.25
N ASN A 20 8.37 40.30 -4.37
CA ASN A 20 9.46 40.97 -3.65
C ASN A 20 10.44 39.94 -3.05
N ASP A 21 11.64 40.40 -2.69
CA ASP A 21 12.71 39.56 -2.12
C ASP A 21 12.31 38.87 -0.81
N ARG A 22 11.51 39.54 0.02
CA ARG A 22 11.06 38.98 1.31
C ARG A 22 10.18 37.76 1.08
N THR A 23 9.26 37.84 0.11
CA THR A 23 8.39 36.74 -0.30
C THR A 23 9.23 35.60 -0.87
N PHE A 24 10.17 35.91 -1.77
CA PHE A 24 11.07 34.90 -2.34
C PHE A 24 11.85 34.15 -1.25
N LYS A 25 12.47 34.86 -0.30
CA LYS A 25 13.21 34.27 0.82
C LYS A 25 12.33 33.34 1.66
N SER A 26 11.09 33.72 1.96
CA SER A 26 10.17 32.90 2.75
C SER A 26 9.73 31.64 1.98
N VAL A 27 9.47 31.73 0.67
CA VAL A 27 9.19 30.56 -0.18
C VAL A 27 10.38 29.61 -0.25
N SER A 28 11.60 30.13 -0.43
CA SER A 28 12.82 29.31 -0.44
C SER A 28 13.01 28.56 0.87
N LYS A 29 12.85 29.24 2.00
CA LYS A 29 12.91 28.61 3.33
C LYS A 29 11.81 27.55 3.52
N ALA A 30 10.59 27.81 3.04
CA ALA A 30 9.50 26.83 3.07
C ALA A 30 9.82 25.58 2.23
N ASN A 31 10.43 25.75 1.05
CA ASN A 31 10.89 24.65 0.21
C ASN A 31 11.98 23.82 0.91
N GLU A 32 12.90 24.46 1.64
CA GLU A 32 13.92 23.77 2.44
C GLU A 32 13.30 22.93 3.56
N TYR A 33 12.35 23.49 4.31
CA TYR A 33 11.61 22.74 5.32
C TYR A 33 10.83 21.58 4.70
N PHE A 34 10.21 21.78 3.53
CA PHE A 34 9.53 20.72 2.81
C PHE A 34 10.49 19.59 2.40
N ALA A 35 11.69 19.94 1.89
CA ALA A 35 12.72 18.96 1.53
C ALA A 35 13.22 18.15 2.73
N LYS A 36 13.28 18.78 3.92
CA LYS A 36 13.60 18.13 5.20
C LYS A 36 12.43 17.36 5.82
N LYS A 37 11.26 17.33 5.16
CA LYS A 37 10.00 16.75 5.66
C LYS A 37 9.44 17.44 6.92
N GLU A 38 9.90 18.65 7.21
CA GLU A 38 9.42 19.51 8.29
C GLU A 38 8.16 20.26 7.85
N TYR A 39 7.12 19.51 7.49
CA TYR A 39 5.95 20.05 6.77
C TYR A 39 5.18 21.13 7.54
N LYS A 40 5.15 21.07 8.87
CA LYS A 40 4.53 22.13 9.70
C LYS A 40 5.26 23.46 9.55
N LEU A 41 6.58 23.45 9.64
CA LEU A 41 7.42 24.66 9.45
C LEU A 41 7.32 25.16 8.00
N ALA A 42 7.22 24.25 7.02
CA ALA A 42 6.96 24.63 5.64
C ALA A 42 5.60 25.35 5.48
N ILE A 43 4.53 24.86 6.14
CA ILE A 43 3.21 25.53 6.14
C ILE A 43 3.31 26.94 6.71
N ASP A 44 4.01 27.10 7.83
CA ASP A 44 4.16 28.40 8.50
C ASP A 44 4.88 29.40 7.60
N GLU A 45 5.99 29.01 6.97
CA GLU A 45 6.72 29.88 6.04
C GLU A 45 5.94 30.15 4.74
N TYR A 46 5.22 29.17 4.16
CA TYR A 46 4.34 29.48 3.02
C TYR A 46 3.21 30.44 3.38
N THR A 47 2.67 30.32 4.60
CA THR A 47 1.64 31.24 5.09
C THR A 47 2.20 32.64 5.24
N LYS A 48 3.40 32.78 5.81
CA LYS A 48 4.12 34.05 5.86
C LYS A 48 4.39 34.62 4.47
N ALA A 49 4.81 33.79 3.51
CA ALA A 49 5.00 34.21 2.12
C ALA A 49 3.71 34.75 1.50
N LEU A 50 2.56 34.11 1.74
CA LEU A 50 1.27 34.62 1.26
C LEU A 50 0.90 35.97 1.91
N THR A 51 1.16 36.14 3.21
CA THR A 51 0.95 37.43 3.88
C THR A 51 1.83 38.54 3.28
N LEU A 52 3.08 38.23 2.94
CA LEU A 52 4.02 39.18 2.31
C LEU A 52 3.70 39.47 0.84
N ALA A 53 3.14 38.49 0.13
CA ALA A 53 2.74 38.63 -1.27
C ALA A 53 1.46 39.45 -1.43
N GLN A 54 0.62 39.54 -0.39
CA GLN A 54 -0.70 40.17 -0.39
C GLN A 54 -1.50 39.82 -1.68
N PRO A 55 -1.72 38.51 -1.95
CA PRO A 55 -2.32 38.08 -3.19
C PRO A 55 -3.72 38.68 -3.34
N SER A 56 -3.95 39.37 -4.46
CA SER A 56 -5.28 39.84 -4.80
C SER A 56 -6.25 38.67 -4.90
N LEU A 57 -7.46 38.86 -4.36
CA LEU A 57 -8.56 37.92 -4.53
C LEU A 57 -9.19 38.03 -5.93
N ASP A 58 -8.94 39.13 -6.64
CA ASP A 58 -9.37 39.30 -8.02
C ASP A 58 -8.52 38.45 -8.97
N LYS A 59 -9.21 37.63 -9.77
CA LYS A 59 -8.62 36.71 -10.76
C LYS A 59 -7.73 37.43 -11.77
N LYS A 60 -7.98 38.71 -12.08
CA LYS A 60 -7.18 39.49 -13.05
C LYS A 60 -5.83 39.93 -12.49
N THR A 61 -5.72 40.06 -11.16
CA THR A 61 -4.55 40.62 -10.47
C THR A 61 -3.81 39.57 -9.64
N ALA A 62 -4.40 38.39 -9.41
CA ALA A 62 -3.75 37.28 -8.74
C ALA A 62 -2.55 36.76 -9.54
N THR A 63 -1.38 36.73 -8.90
CA THR A 63 -0.13 36.38 -9.59
C THR A 63 0.05 34.88 -9.73
N ALA A 64 0.67 34.49 -10.85
CA ALA A 64 1.20 33.15 -11.09
C ALA A 64 2.08 32.62 -9.93
N PHE A 65 2.77 33.53 -9.22
CA PHE A 65 3.57 33.21 -8.04
C PHE A 65 2.73 32.80 -6.83
N SER A 66 1.58 33.45 -6.63
CA SER A 66 0.66 33.10 -5.53
C SER A 66 0.07 31.70 -5.70
N ALA A 67 -0.28 31.33 -6.94
CA ALA A 67 -0.72 29.97 -7.27
C ALA A 67 0.37 28.92 -6.94
N LEU A 68 1.65 29.23 -7.18
CA LEU A 68 2.76 28.35 -6.79
C LEU A 68 2.82 28.14 -5.27
N ILE A 69 2.68 29.22 -4.49
CA ILE A 69 2.70 29.12 -3.03
C ILE A 69 1.52 28.28 -2.51
N PHE A 70 0.30 28.54 -2.98
CA PHE A 70 -0.88 27.73 -2.63
C PHE A 70 -0.71 26.25 -3.01
N SER A 71 -0.17 25.96 -4.20
CA SER A 71 0.08 24.58 -4.64
C SER A 71 1.08 23.84 -3.75
N ASN A 72 2.12 24.52 -3.29
CA ASN A 72 3.12 23.94 -2.40
C ASN A 72 2.60 23.80 -0.97
N ARG A 73 1.86 24.79 -0.46
CA ARG A 73 1.26 24.72 0.88
C ARG A 73 0.17 23.66 0.96
N SER A 74 -0.64 23.51 -0.09
CA SER A 74 -1.57 22.37 -0.27
C SER A 74 -0.84 21.03 -0.15
N ALA A 75 0.33 20.90 -0.77
CA ALA A 75 1.16 19.70 -0.65
C ALA A 75 1.61 19.46 0.80
N SER A 76 2.04 20.51 1.52
CA SER A 76 2.44 20.40 2.92
C SER A 76 1.27 20.04 3.84
N TYR A 77 0.09 20.63 3.61
CA TYR A 77 -1.14 20.29 4.32
C TYR A 77 -1.52 18.82 4.12
N TYR A 78 -1.42 18.34 2.88
CA TYR A 78 -1.63 16.93 2.56
C TYR A 78 -0.71 16.00 3.38
N GLN A 79 0.59 16.29 3.46
CA GLN A 79 1.54 15.49 4.26
C GLN A 79 1.26 15.51 5.76
N CYS A 80 0.61 16.58 6.24
CA CYS A 80 0.20 16.72 7.63
C CYS A 80 -1.19 16.13 7.92
N ASN A 81 -1.80 15.40 6.98
CA ASN A 81 -3.17 14.89 7.05
C ASN A 81 -4.25 15.99 7.21
N LYS A 82 -3.93 17.23 6.84
CA LYS A 82 -4.84 18.38 6.83
C LYS A 82 -5.50 18.51 5.46
N TRP A 83 -6.28 17.49 5.08
CA TRP A 83 -6.75 17.34 3.70
C TRP A 83 -7.78 18.40 3.31
N VAL A 84 -8.61 18.88 4.25
CA VAL A 84 -9.59 19.95 3.99
C VAL A 84 -8.89 21.26 3.65
N GLU A 85 -7.82 21.60 4.37
CA GLU A 85 -6.99 22.78 4.08
C GLU A 85 -6.20 22.61 2.78
N ALA A 86 -5.76 21.39 2.47
CA ALA A 86 -5.13 21.09 1.19
C ALA A 86 -6.09 21.32 0.00
N VAL A 87 -7.37 20.95 0.13
CA VAL A 87 -8.42 21.26 -0.85
C VAL A 87 -8.59 22.78 -1.00
N LYS A 88 -8.75 23.51 0.12
CA LYS A 88 -8.93 24.97 0.10
C LYS A 88 -7.81 25.70 -0.65
N ASP A 89 -6.56 25.31 -0.42
CA ASP A 89 -5.41 25.86 -1.12
C ASP A 89 -5.41 25.46 -2.61
N ALA A 90 -5.74 24.21 -2.93
CA ALA A 90 -5.84 23.76 -4.32
C ALA A 90 -6.94 24.50 -5.11
N ASP A 91 -8.06 24.84 -4.46
CA ASP A 91 -9.10 25.71 -5.05
C ASP A 91 -8.55 27.09 -5.41
N GLN A 92 -7.67 27.67 -4.59
CA GLN A 92 -7.00 28.93 -4.94
C GLN A 92 -6.14 28.76 -6.19
N VAL A 93 -5.42 27.64 -6.31
CA VAL A 93 -4.60 27.36 -7.50
C VAL A 93 -5.47 27.31 -8.75
N ILE A 94 -6.59 26.59 -8.71
CA ILE A 94 -7.53 26.45 -9.84
C ILE A 94 -8.16 27.80 -10.19
N ARG A 95 -8.54 28.61 -9.19
CA ARG A 95 -9.10 29.94 -9.42
C ARG A 95 -8.12 30.87 -10.14
N ILE A 96 -6.85 30.87 -9.71
CA ILE A 96 -5.81 31.77 -10.23
C ILE A 96 -5.27 31.27 -11.57
N LYS A 97 -5.02 29.96 -11.71
CA LYS A 97 -4.52 29.34 -12.94
C LYS A 97 -5.35 28.10 -13.32
N PRO A 98 -6.53 28.29 -13.93
CA PRO A 98 -7.41 27.18 -14.33
C PRO A 98 -6.79 26.28 -15.41
N GLU A 99 -5.75 26.74 -16.11
CA GLU A 99 -5.01 25.94 -17.10
C GLU A 99 -3.85 25.14 -16.51
N TRP A 100 -3.53 25.32 -15.22
CA TRP A 100 -2.42 24.60 -14.61
C TRP A 100 -2.90 23.26 -14.02
N PRO A 101 -2.52 22.10 -14.61
CA PRO A 101 -2.97 20.77 -14.16
C PRO A 101 -2.67 20.49 -12.69
N LYS A 102 -1.64 21.13 -12.13
CA LYS A 102 -1.21 20.90 -10.75
C LYS A 102 -2.30 21.26 -9.73
N GLY A 103 -3.12 22.28 -9.97
CA GLY A 103 -4.21 22.65 -9.06
C GLY A 103 -5.23 21.53 -8.88
N TYR A 104 -5.75 21.02 -9.99
CA TYR A 104 -6.67 19.86 -9.99
C TYR A 104 -6.02 18.63 -9.38
N PHE A 105 -4.76 18.31 -9.74
CA PHE A 105 -4.06 17.17 -9.16
C PHE A 105 -3.92 17.27 -7.63
N ARG A 106 -3.64 18.46 -7.08
CA ARG A 106 -3.56 18.68 -5.62
C ARG A 106 -4.92 18.47 -4.95
N ARG A 107 -5.99 19.00 -5.54
CA ARG A 107 -7.35 18.86 -5.04
C ARG A 107 -7.81 17.40 -5.08
N ALA A 108 -7.54 16.71 -6.18
CA ALA A 108 -7.80 15.29 -6.37
C ALA A 108 -7.12 14.42 -5.30
N GLU A 109 -5.81 14.62 -5.05
CA GLU A 109 -5.09 13.87 -4.01
C GLU A 109 -5.73 14.07 -2.63
N ALA A 110 -6.11 15.30 -2.28
CA ALA A 110 -6.74 15.60 -1.01
C ALA A 110 -8.16 15.01 -0.89
N ASN A 111 -8.98 15.11 -1.96
CA ASN A 111 -10.31 14.49 -2.03
C ASN A 111 -10.24 12.96 -1.94
N LEU A 112 -9.24 12.34 -2.59
CA LEU A 112 -8.97 10.90 -2.48
C LEU A 112 -8.77 10.46 -1.02
N LYS A 113 -8.07 11.27 -0.22
CA LYS A 113 -7.86 11.01 1.22
C LYS A 113 -9.09 11.26 2.08
N LEU A 114 -10.01 12.12 1.61
CA LEU A 114 -11.29 12.38 2.25
C LEU A 114 -12.37 11.34 1.90
N GLY A 115 -12.07 10.36 1.03
CA GLY A 115 -13.07 9.39 0.54
C GLY A 115 -14.01 9.97 -0.51
N LYS A 116 -13.70 11.15 -1.06
CA LYS A 116 -14.47 11.86 -2.09
C LYS A 116 -14.00 11.41 -3.48
N TYR A 117 -14.30 10.16 -3.82
CA TYR A 117 -13.69 9.51 -4.98
C TYR A 117 -14.20 10.05 -6.32
N ASP A 118 -15.48 10.38 -6.43
CA ASP A 118 -16.04 10.96 -7.65
C ASP A 118 -15.45 12.35 -7.92
N GLU A 119 -15.36 13.20 -6.90
CA GLU A 119 -14.72 14.52 -7.02
C GLU A 119 -13.22 14.41 -7.31
N ALA A 120 -12.54 13.42 -6.73
CA ALA A 120 -11.13 13.16 -7.04
C ALA A 120 -10.93 12.73 -8.50
N LEU A 121 -11.79 11.85 -9.01
CA LEU A 121 -11.74 11.38 -10.40
C LEU A 121 -12.00 12.52 -11.39
N GLU A 122 -13.00 13.35 -11.14
CA GLU A 122 -13.29 14.52 -11.98
C GLU A 122 -12.06 15.44 -12.12
N ASP A 123 -11.40 15.72 -10.99
CA ASP A 123 -10.19 16.52 -10.96
C ASP A 123 -9.00 15.82 -11.63
N TYR A 124 -8.80 14.52 -11.43
CA TYR A 124 -7.75 13.78 -12.12
C TYR A 124 -7.95 13.76 -13.63
N TYR A 125 -9.17 13.53 -14.12
CA TYR A 125 -9.46 13.58 -15.56
C TYR A 125 -9.25 14.99 -16.12
N THR A 126 -9.60 16.03 -15.36
CA THR A 126 -9.30 17.42 -15.74
C THR A 126 -7.80 17.68 -15.79
N ALA A 127 -7.05 17.20 -14.80
CA ALA A 127 -5.59 17.28 -14.79
C ALA A 127 -4.98 16.52 -15.98
N GLN A 128 -5.49 15.33 -16.31
CA GLN A 128 -5.02 14.50 -17.41
C GLN A 128 -5.28 15.16 -18.77
N ARG A 129 -6.46 15.75 -18.99
CA ARG A 129 -6.75 16.51 -20.22
C ARG A 129 -5.75 17.67 -20.44
N LYS A 130 -5.28 18.28 -19.34
CA LYS A 130 -4.31 19.39 -19.35
C LYS A 130 -2.85 18.94 -19.38
N ASP A 131 -2.57 17.69 -19.02
CA ASP A 131 -1.24 17.07 -19.04
C ASP A 131 -1.31 15.58 -19.46
N PRO A 132 -1.63 15.29 -20.73
CA PRO A 132 -1.99 13.93 -21.16
C PRO A 132 -0.86 12.91 -21.08
N GLN A 133 0.38 13.38 -21.08
CA GLN A 133 1.58 12.53 -21.09
C GLN A 133 2.09 12.22 -19.69
N ASN A 134 1.39 12.63 -18.64
CA ASN A 134 1.83 12.44 -17.27
C ASN A 134 1.38 11.08 -16.69
N PRO A 135 2.26 10.07 -16.63
CA PRO A 135 1.89 8.73 -16.18
C PRO A 135 1.47 8.70 -14.70
N GLN A 136 1.89 9.69 -13.91
CA GLN A 136 1.48 9.80 -12.52
C GLN A 136 -0.03 10.02 -12.41
N ILE A 137 -0.63 10.81 -13.31
CA ILE A 137 -2.06 11.09 -13.28
C ILE A 137 -2.84 9.82 -13.60
N THR A 138 -2.43 9.08 -14.64
CA THR A 138 -3.04 7.80 -15.02
C THR A 138 -3.02 6.80 -13.86
N LEU A 139 -1.88 6.66 -13.17
CA LEU A 139 -1.77 5.77 -12.00
C LEU A 139 -2.70 6.20 -10.86
N ARG A 140 -2.89 7.51 -10.66
CA ARG A 140 -3.80 8.02 -9.63
C ARG A 140 -5.27 7.85 -9.97
N ILE A 141 -5.65 7.96 -11.25
CA ILE A 141 -6.99 7.60 -11.73
C ILE A 141 -7.27 6.14 -11.41
N ALA A 142 -6.37 5.23 -11.78
CA ALA A 142 -6.52 3.80 -11.49
C ALA A 142 -6.66 3.54 -9.98
N LYS A 143 -5.80 4.14 -9.13
CA LYS A 143 -5.92 4.04 -7.67
C LYS A 143 -7.29 4.56 -7.17
N ALA A 144 -7.79 5.66 -7.72
CA ALA A 144 -9.07 6.23 -7.33
C ALA A 144 -10.26 5.33 -7.73
N LEU A 145 -10.23 4.73 -8.92
CA LEU A 145 -11.23 3.74 -9.36
C LEU A 145 -11.24 2.52 -8.45
N ILE A 146 -10.07 1.98 -8.09
CA ILE A 146 -9.94 0.83 -7.18
C ILE A 146 -10.53 1.15 -5.80
N LEU A 147 -10.25 2.35 -5.26
CA LEU A 147 -10.75 2.76 -3.97
C LEU A 147 -12.27 3.03 -3.99
N LYS A 148 -12.79 3.59 -5.08
CA LYS A 148 -14.22 3.76 -5.27
C LYS A 148 -14.94 2.40 -5.32
N ASP A 149 -14.45 1.49 -6.13
CA ASP A 149 -15.01 0.13 -6.26
C ASP A 149 -14.93 -0.63 -4.91
N ASN A 150 -13.86 -0.46 -4.15
CA ASN A 150 -13.77 -0.95 -2.76
C ASN A 150 -14.88 -0.38 -1.86
N GLN A 151 -15.14 0.93 -1.92
CA GLN A 151 -16.21 1.56 -1.16
C GLN A 151 -17.59 1.02 -1.56
N ASP A 152 -17.84 0.84 -2.86
CA ASP A 152 -19.09 0.30 -3.38
C ASP A 152 -19.32 -1.15 -2.91
N MET A 153 -18.25 -1.96 -2.84
CA MET A 153 -18.26 -3.30 -2.25
C MET A 153 -18.36 -3.32 -0.72
N LYS A 154 -18.30 -2.17 -0.04
CA LYS A 154 -18.10 -2.06 1.42
C LYS A 154 -16.88 -2.90 1.89
N LEU A 155 -15.84 -2.93 1.08
CA LEU A 155 -14.61 -3.67 1.30
C LEU A 155 -13.48 -2.69 1.65
N GLU A 156 -12.80 -2.93 2.77
CA GLU A 156 -11.65 -2.13 3.15
C GLU A 156 -10.39 -3.00 3.21
N ILE A 157 -9.33 -2.55 2.53
CA ILE A 157 -8.04 -3.24 2.48
C ILE A 157 -6.99 -2.31 3.08
N TYR A 158 -6.33 -2.78 4.13
CA TYR A 158 -5.17 -2.10 4.71
C TYR A 158 -3.90 -2.86 4.35
N ALA A 159 -2.93 -2.16 3.77
CA ALA A 159 -1.57 -2.65 3.57
C ALA A 159 -0.69 -2.04 4.68
N LEU A 160 -0.23 -2.87 5.61
CA LEU A 160 0.66 -2.46 6.70
C LEU A 160 2.11 -2.72 6.30
N GLU A 161 2.92 -1.66 6.31
CA GLU A 161 4.34 -1.75 5.98
C GLU A 161 5.20 -1.61 7.26
N PRO A 162 6.20 -2.48 7.47
CA PRO A 162 7.21 -2.29 8.50
C PRO A 162 7.91 -0.93 8.41
N GLY A 163 8.14 -0.29 9.56
CA GLY A 163 8.73 1.05 9.66
C GLY A 163 7.77 2.20 9.36
N LYS A 164 6.53 1.90 8.96
CA LYS A 164 5.49 2.90 8.67
C LYS A 164 4.25 2.69 9.54
N ASP A 165 3.67 1.49 9.50
CA ASP A 165 2.42 1.17 10.19
C ASP A 165 2.65 0.21 11.37
N ILE A 166 3.61 -0.70 11.21
CA ILE A 166 4.04 -1.69 12.22
C ILE A 166 5.57 -1.70 12.31
N CYS A 167 6.13 -2.49 13.23
CA CYS A 167 7.59 -2.58 13.42
C CYS A 167 8.21 -1.22 13.76
N LEU A 168 7.51 -0.42 14.56
CA LEU A 168 7.97 0.91 14.95
C LEU A 168 8.94 0.81 16.13
N HIS A 169 10.13 1.41 15.99
CA HIS A 169 11.17 1.32 17.01
C HIS A 169 10.71 1.87 18.36
N THR A 170 11.08 1.14 19.42
CA THR A 170 10.91 1.57 20.80
C THR A 170 12.27 1.68 21.48
N LYS A 171 12.41 2.53 22.50
CA LYS A 171 13.70 2.70 23.20
C LYS A 171 14.07 1.50 24.09
N THR A 172 13.13 0.59 24.34
CA THR A 172 13.20 -0.37 25.44
C THR A 172 13.48 -1.81 25.01
N ASN A 173 13.57 -2.12 23.71
CA ASN A 173 13.78 -3.49 23.24
C ASN A 173 14.75 -3.57 22.03
N PRO A 174 16.07 -3.63 22.27
CA PRO A 174 17.07 -3.58 21.19
C PRO A 174 17.04 -4.80 20.27
N ILE A 175 16.76 -6.00 20.79
CA ILE A 175 16.65 -7.22 19.97
C ILE A 175 15.46 -7.12 19.03
N GLN A 176 14.30 -6.68 19.54
CA GLN A 176 13.12 -6.48 18.72
C GLN A 176 13.33 -5.40 17.65
N ASN A 177 13.98 -4.29 17.98
CA ASN A 177 14.32 -3.27 16.97
C ASN A 177 15.21 -3.87 15.87
N LYS A 178 16.16 -4.76 16.22
CA LYS A 178 16.98 -5.40 15.20
C LYS A 178 16.17 -6.32 14.27
N ILE A 179 15.19 -7.05 14.81
CA ILE A 179 14.23 -7.82 14.01
C ILE A 179 13.40 -6.89 13.11
N PHE A 180 13.01 -5.73 13.61
CA PHE A 180 12.24 -4.73 12.85
C PHE A 180 13.07 -4.10 11.72
N ASP A 181 14.38 -3.88 11.90
CA ASP A 181 15.27 -3.47 10.81
C ASP A 181 15.21 -4.48 9.65
N PHE A 182 15.28 -5.78 9.95
CA PHE A 182 15.14 -6.82 8.91
C PHE A 182 13.77 -6.78 8.24
N ALA A 183 12.68 -6.58 9.00
CA ALA A 183 11.34 -6.46 8.43
C ALA A 183 11.24 -5.27 7.45
N ILE A 184 11.87 -4.14 7.77
CA ILE A 184 11.93 -2.95 6.91
C ILE A 184 12.69 -3.26 5.62
N ASP A 185 13.84 -3.94 5.72
CA ASP A 185 14.66 -4.30 4.57
C ASP A 185 13.99 -5.33 3.65
N MET A 186 13.22 -6.26 4.22
CA MET A 186 12.48 -7.26 3.44
C MET A 186 11.26 -6.69 2.72
N LYS A 187 10.78 -5.50 3.12
CA LYS A 187 9.65 -4.79 2.50
C LYS A 187 8.37 -5.62 2.41
N ASN A 188 8.13 -6.52 3.37
CA ASN A 188 6.88 -7.28 3.44
C ASN A 188 5.68 -6.33 3.59
N ILE A 189 4.54 -6.77 3.08
CA ILE A 189 3.25 -6.09 3.21
C ILE A 189 2.29 -7.06 3.91
N ILE A 190 1.80 -6.66 5.07
CA ILE A 190 0.79 -7.40 5.82
C ILE A 190 -0.56 -6.81 5.47
N TYR A 191 -1.51 -7.64 5.01
CA TYR A 191 -2.83 -7.14 4.62
C TYR A 191 -3.88 -7.40 5.69
N ILE A 192 -4.77 -6.44 5.90
CA ILE A 192 -6.03 -6.65 6.62
C ILE A 192 -7.16 -6.42 5.62
N ILE A 193 -8.02 -7.44 5.45
CA ILE A 193 -9.24 -7.37 4.66
C ILE A 193 -10.40 -7.26 5.62
N ALA A 194 -11.24 -6.24 5.47
CA ALA A 194 -12.38 -6.01 6.33
C ALA A 194 -13.68 -5.85 5.53
N ASP A 195 -14.70 -6.58 5.97
CA ASP A 195 -16.09 -6.39 5.59
C ASP A 195 -16.65 -5.22 6.41
N LEU A 196 -16.95 -4.09 5.77
CA LEU A 196 -17.35 -2.87 6.49
C LEU A 196 -18.77 -2.95 7.06
N GLU A 197 -19.62 -3.84 6.53
CA GLU A 197 -20.98 -4.03 7.05
C GLU A 197 -20.97 -4.67 8.44
N THR A 198 -20.19 -5.74 8.61
CA THR A 198 -20.11 -6.47 9.89
C THR A 198 -18.92 -6.06 10.74
N ARG A 199 -17.96 -5.30 10.17
CA ARG A 199 -16.66 -4.94 10.76
C ARG A 199 -15.73 -6.12 11.01
N LYS A 200 -16.09 -7.33 10.58
CA LYS A 200 -15.23 -8.51 10.65
C LYS A 200 -14.06 -8.35 9.69
N CYS A 201 -12.88 -8.76 10.14
CA CYS A 201 -11.67 -8.74 9.33
C CYS A 201 -10.85 -10.02 9.46
N VAL A 202 -10.04 -10.26 8.44
CA VAL A 202 -8.94 -11.23 8.45
C VAL A 202 -7.63 -10.51 8.21
N VAL A 203 -6.54 -11.09 8.72
CA VAL A 203 -5.18 -10.63 8.43
C VAL A 203 -4.47 -11.67 7.57
N ILE A 204 -3.81 -11.23 6.49
CA ILE A 204 -2.96 -12.07 5.63
C ILE A 204 -1.51 -11.88 6.06
N ASP A 205 -0.80 -13.00 6.25
CA ASP A 205 0.64 -13.05 6.54
C ASP A 205 1.02 -12.24 7.80
N ALA A 206 0.33 -12.52 8.91
CA ALA A 206 0.56 -11.83 10.17
C ALA A 206 1.92 -12.20 10.80
N CYS A 207 2.94 -11.40 10.51
CA CYS A 207 4.34 -11.56 10.90
C CYS A 207 4.93 -10.28 11.52
N TRP A 208 6.18 -10.38 11.99
CA TRP A 208 7.03 -9.33 12.56
C TRP A 208 6.54 -8.67 13.87
N ASP A 209 5.40 -7.98 13.86
CA ASP A 209 4.89 -7.14 14.95
C ASP A 209 3.39 -7.38 15.19
N VAL A 210 3.06 -8.57 15.68
CA VAL A 210 1.67 -8.95 16.03
C VAL A 210 1.00 -7.92 16.94
N ASP A 211 1.72 -7.34 17.89
CA ASP A 211 1.15 -6.33 18.77
C ASP A 211 0.83 -5.04 17.99
N GLY A 212 1.68 -4.63 17.03
CA GLY A 212 1.40 -3.55 16.09
C GLY A 212 0.18 -3.80 15.23
N ILE A 213 0.07 -5.01 14.67
CA ILE A 213 -1.10 -5.43 13.87
C ILE A 213 -2.37 -5.34 14.72
N LEU A 214 -2.38 -5.89 15.94
CA LEU A 214 -3.54 -5.85 16.84
C LEU A 214 -3.87 -4.42 17.29
N ARG A 215 -2.86 -3.57 17.56
CA ARG A 215 -3.06 -2.13 17.84
C ARG A 215 -3.73 -1.43 16.65
N PHE A 216 -3.31 -1.73 15.42
CA PHE A 216 -3.90 -1.16 14.22
C PHE A 216 -5.37 -1.58 14.06
N ILE A 217 -5.66 -2.88 14.16
CA ILE A 217 -7.02 -3.44 14.10
C ILE A 217 -7.93 -2.78 15.15
N LYS A 218 -7.45 -2.68 16.40
CA LYS A 218 -8.17 -2.01 17.50
C LYS A 218 -8.44 -0.53 17.21
N LYS A 219 -7.43 0.22 16.74
CA LYS A 219 -7.58 1.63 16.35
C LYS A 219 -8.62 1.80 15.25
N LYS A 220 -8.68 0.85 14.32
CA LYS A 220 -9.66 0.81 13.24
C LYS A 220 -11.03 0.31 13.68
N LYS A 221 -11.23 -0.16 14.92
CA LYS A 221 -12.51 -0.73 15.41
C LYS A 221 -13.00 -1.87 14.50
N LEU A 222 -12.13 -2.85 14.26
CA LEU A 222 -12.42 -4.05 13.48
C LEU A 222 -12.44 -5.28 14.40
N ASP A 223 -13.19 -6.31 14.02
CA ASP A 223 -13.30 -7.59 14.71
C ASP A 223 -12.49 -8.66 13.98
N LEU A 224 -11.33 -9.05 14.53
CA LEU A 224 -10.44 -10.02 13.91
C LEU A 224 -10.95 -11.44 14.12
N VAL A 225 -11.43 -12.07 13.04
CA VAL A 225 -12.05 -13.40 13.09
C VAL A 225 -11.17 -14.51 12.52
N GLY A 226 -10.14 -14.16 11.75
CA GLY A 226 -9.24 -15.15 11.16
C GLY A 226 -7.91 -14.58 10.70
N ALA A 227 -6.96 -15.47 10.44
CA ALA A 227 -5.70 -15.15 9.80
C ALA A 227 -5.43 -16.11 8.64
N ILE A 228 -4.86 -15.61 7.57
CA ILE A 228 -4.59 -16.35 6.34
C ILE A 228 -3.08 -16.36 6.11
N VAL A 229 -2.56 -17.51 5.70
CA VAL A 229 -1.16 -17.69 5.33
C VAL A 229 -1.10 -17.92 3.82
N THR A 230 -0.38 -17.06 3.09
CA THR A 230 -0.14 -17.26 1.66
C THR A 230 0.83 -18.41 1.43
N HIS A 231 1.91 -18.48 2.23
CA HIS A 231 2.88 -19.56 2.20
C HIS A 231 3.72 -19.63 3.50
N TYR A 232 4.51 -20.70 3.68
CA TYR A 232 5.12 -21.05 4.96
C TYR A 232 6.35 -20.21 5.40
N HIS A 233 6.90 -19.33 4.56
CA HIS A 233 8.15 -18.64 4.89
C HIS A 233 8.03 -17.77 6.16
N PHE A 234 9.14 -17.68 6.89
CA PHE A 234 9.20 -17.10 8.23
C PHE A 234 8.79 -15.63 8.28
N ASP A 235 8.98 -14.90 7.20
CA ASP A 235 8.59 -13.51 7.05
C ASP A 235 7.12 -13.32 6.68
N HIS A 236 6.36 -14.41 6.52
CA HIS A 236 4.90 -14.41 6.36
C HIS A 236 4.19 -15.06 7.57
N VAL A 237 4.82 -16.05 8.21
CA VAL A 237 4.22 -16.77 9.34
C VAL A 237 4.89 -16.52 10.70
N GLY A 238 6.06 -15.88 10.73
CA GLY A 238 6.91 -15.80 11.92
C GLY A 238 7.51 -17.16 12.32
N GLY A 239 7.95 -17.26 13.58
CA GLY A 239 8.52 -18.49 14.13
C GLY A 239 10.04 -18.48 14.17
N ILE A 240 10.63 -19.69 14.08
CA ILE A 240 12.08 -19.86 14.05
C ILE A 240 12.60 -19.37 12.68
N PRO A 241 13.52 -18.40 12.63
CA PRO A 241 14.06 -17.92 11.37
C PRO A 241 14.94 -18.99 10.69
N PRO A 242 15.19 -18.90 9.37
CA PRO A 242 16.02 -19.87 8.66
C PRO A 242 17.49 -19.78 9.07
N SER A 243 18.26 -20.81 8.74
CA SER A 243 19.72 -20.83 8.90
C SER A 243 20.39 -19.64 8.16
N PRO A 244 21.43 -19.01 8.75
CA PRO A 244 22.11 -19.39 9.99
C PRO A 244 21.48 -18.77 11.25
N TYR A 245 20.27 -18.22 11.18
CA TYR A 245 19.67 -17.51 12.31
C TYR A 245 18.93 -18.40 13.30
N ASP A 246 18.58 -19.62 12.89
CA ASP A 246 17.94 -20.67 13.69
C ASP A 246 18.76 -21.06 14.94
N GLN A 247 20.09 -20.88 14.91
CA GLN A 247 20.96 -21.10 16.06
C GLN A 247 20.78 -20.05 17.18
N PHE A 248 20.34 -18.84 16.83
CA PHE A 248 20.03 -17.82 17.80
C PHE A 248 18.63 -18.13 18.33
N ARG A 249 18.46 -18.23 19.65
CA ARG A 249 17.17 -18.54 20.32
C ARG A 249 16.10 -17.43 20.18
N ILE A 250 16.09 -16.76 19.03
CA ILE A 250 15.20 -15.71 18.60
C ILE A 250 13.99 -16.36 17.93
N LYS A 251 12.81 -15.79 18.16
CA LYS A 251 11.59 -16.13 17.43
C LYS A 251 11.01 -14.87 16.85
N VAL A 252 10.73 -14.88 15.55
CA VAL A 252 10.00 -13.81 14.88
C VAL A 252 8.54 -13.90 15.31
N SER A 253 7.96 -12.79 15.75
CA SER A 253 6.53 -12.78 16.09
C SER A 253 5.71 -13.04 14.83
N GLY A 254 4.68 -13.87 14.93
CA GLY A 254 3.81 -14.11 13.79
C GLY A 254 2.58 -14.91 14.14
N ILE A 255 2.20 -15.86 13.28
CA ILE A 255 0.91 -16.53 13.36
C ILE A 255 0.69 -17.25 14.70
N TYR A 256 1.72 -17.90 15.25
CA TYR A 256 1.66 -18.51 16.58
C TYR A 256 1.43 -17.49 17.70
N SER A 257 2.14 -16.36 17.67
CA SER A 257 1.94 -15.27 18.62
C SER A 257 0.52 -14.72 18.54
N LEU A 258 0.02 -14.47 17.31
CA LEU A 258 -1.33 -13.97 17.08
C LEU A 258 -2.38 -14.94 17.63
N MET A 259 -2.22 -16.22 17.33
CA MET A 259 -3.02 -17.33 17.84
C MET A 259 -3.12 -17.39 19.37
N ARG A 260 -2.06 -16.98 20.09
CA ARG A 260 -2.06 -16.91 21.56
C ARG A 260 -2.75 -15.66 22.09
N ARG A 261 -2.74 -14.56 21.33
CA ARG A 261 -3.33 -13.27 21.75
C ARG A 261 -4.81 -13.17 21.42
N VAL A 262 -5.28 -13.90 20.42
CA VAL A 262 -6.67 -13.88 19.99
C VAL A 262 -7.28 -15.28 20.20
N PRO A 263 -7.98 -15.49 21.32
CA PRO A 263 -8.69 -16.74 21.57
C PRO A 263 -9.65 -17.07 20.43
N LYS A 264 -9.78 -18.35 20.08
CA LYS A 264 -10.68 -18.85 19.01
C LYS A 264 -10.37 -18.37 17.57
N LEU A 265 -9.28 -17.65 17.33
CA LEU A 265 -8.86 -17.27 15.98
C LEU A 265 -8.65 -18.51 15.11
N SER A 266 -9.28 -18.54 13.94
CA SER A 266 -9.05 -19.55 12.90
C SER A 266 -7.89 -19.14 12.00
N VAL A 267 -7.03 -20.10 11.65
CA VAL A 267 -5.88 -19.86 10.76
C VAL A 267 -6.03 -20.72 9.51
N TYR A 268 -6.07 -20.08 8.34
CA TYR A 268 -6.30 -20.72 7.05
C TYR A 268 -4.96 -20.95 6.33
N ILE A 269 -4.62 -22.21 6.07
CA ILE A 269 -3.34 -22.63 5.49
C ILE A 269 -3.58 -23.72 4.45
N ASN A 270 -2.90 -23.64 3.32
CA ASN A 270 -2.91 -24.70 2.32
C ASN A 270 -2.35 -26.00 2.95
N PRO A 271 -2.95 -27.18 2.66
CA PRO A 271 -2.53 -28.44 3.26
C PRO A 271 -1.04 -28.76 3.09
N GLU A 272 -0.43 -28.44 1.95
CA GLU A 272 0.98 -28.74 1.67
C GLU A 272 1.93 -27.93 2.57
N ASP A 273 1.53 -26.74 3.02
CA ASP A 273 2.36 -25.86 3.86
C ASP A 273 2.16 -26.08 5.36
N ILE A 274 1.09 -26.78 5.78
CA ILE A 274 0.81 -27.02 7.21
C ILE A 274 2.01 -27.68 7.93
N PRO A 275 2.66 -28.75 7.40
CA PRO A 275 3.81 -29.37 8.07
C PRO A 275 4.98 -28.38 8.25
N HIS A 276 5.21 -27.52 7.26
CA HIS A 276 6.30 -26.54 7.28
C HIS A 276 6.05 -25.43 8.30
N VAL A 277 4.82 -24.92 8.36
CA VAL A 277 4.40 -23.93 9.37
C VAL A 277 4.51 -24.53 10.78
N LEU A 278 4.08 -25.78 10.99
CA LEU A 278 4.21 -26.45 12.30
C LEU A 278 5.68 -26.66 12.69
N LYS A 279 6.56 -26.94 11.72
CA LYS A 279 8.01 -27.09 11.98
C LYS A 279 8.64 -25.77 12.45
N SER A 280 8.32 -24.65 11.80
CA SER A 280 8.85 -23.32 12.21
C SER A 280 8.15 -22.76 13.45
N ASN A 281 6.94 -23.22 13.75
CA ASN A 281 6.12 -22.80 14.88
C ASN A 281 5.60 -24.00 15.71
N PRO A 282 6.49 -24.74 16.40
CA PRO A 282 6.14 -26.02 17.05
C PRO A 282 4.98 -25.93 18.05
N GLY A 283 4.84 -24.79 18.75
CA GLY A 283 3.74 -24.55 19.69
C GLY A 283 2.35 -24.50 19.06
N MET A 284 2.24 -24.37 17.73
CA MET A 284 0.95 -24.46 17.03
C MET A 284 0.36 -25.87 17.02
N SER A 285 1.17 -26.90 17.28
CA SER A 285 0.70 -28.30 17.31
C SER A 285 -0.40 -28.52 18.36
N GLU A 286 -0.33 -27.80 19.48
CA GLU A 286 -1.34 -27.80 20.55
C GLU A 286 -2.64 -27.09 20.12
N LEU A 287 -2.56 -26.24 19.10
CA LEU A 287 -3.63 -25.38 18.60
C LEU A 287 -4.16 -25.85 17.24
N LYS A 288 -3.79 -27.07 16.81
CA LYS A 288 -4.09 -27.64 15.49
C LYS A 288 -5.58 -27.63 15.13
N ARG A 289 -6.48 -27.71 16.11
CA ARG A 289 -7.95 -27.64 15.90
C ARG A 289 -8.44 -26.31 15.34
N ARG A 290 -7.61 -25.27 15.40
CA ARG A 290 -7.90 -23.93 14.84
C ARG A 290 -7.23 -23.70 13.49
N ILE A 291 -6.45 -24.67 13.00
CA ILE A 291 -5.88 -24.63 11.65
C ILE A 291 -6.93 -25.21 10.71
N ILE A 292 -7.33 -24.43 9.72
CA ILE A 292 -8.31 -24.80 8.70
C ILE A 292 -7.53 -25.01 7.40
N SER A 293 -7.62 -26.23 6.86
CA SER A 293 -7.01 -26.55 5.57
C SER A 293 -7.78 -25.87 4.44
N THR A 294 -7.05 -25.18 3.57
CA THR A 294 -7.60 -24.49 2.38
C THR A 294 -7.12 -25.17 1.11
N PRO A 295 -7.73 -26.31 0.70
CA PRO A 295 -7.44 -26.92 -0.59
C PRO A 295 -7.85 -25.99 -1.74
N ASN A 296 -7.42 -26.34 -2.96
CA ASN A 296 -7.69 -25.51 -4.14
C ASN A 296 -9.20 -25.19 -4.31
N LYS A 297 -9.51 -23.93 -4.56
CA LYS A 297 -10.86 -23.36 -4.69
C LYS A 297 -11.71 -23.40 -3.41
N PHE A 298 -11.09 -23.59 -2.23
CA PHE A 298 -11.77 -23.38 -0.95
C PHE A 298 -12.34 -21.95 -0.88
N THR A 299 -13.52 -21.79 -0.29
CA THR A 299 -14.18 -20.49 -0.16
C THR A 299 -14.48 -20.17 1.29
N LEU A 300 -14.34 -18.89 1.65
CA LEU A 300 -14.68 -18.35 2.96
C LEU A 300 -15.53 -17.09 2.77
N LYS A 301 -16.67 -17.02 3.46
CA LYS A 301 -17.45 -15.79 3.57
C LYS A 301 -16.99 -15.00 4.81
N LEU A 302 -16.45 -13.80 4.60
CA LEU A 302 -16.09 -12.85 5.64
C LEU A 302 -17.22 -11.84 5.82
N GLY A 303 -17.85 -11.85 7.00
CA GLY A 303 -18.99 -10.98 7.23
C GLY A 303 -20.16 -11.32 6.33
N ASN A 304 -20.76 -10.31 5.70
CA ASN A 304 -21.96 -10.48 4.89
C ASN A 304 -21.72 -10.29 3.39
N LEU A 305 -20.76 -9.44 3.02
CA LEU A 305 -20.57 -8.95 1.65
C LEU A 305 -19.24 -9.41 1.03
N THR A 306 -18.31 -9.92 1.85
CA THR A 306 -16.96 -10.24 1.39
C THR A 306 -16.76 -11.74 1.21
N ASN A 307 -16.52 -12.18 -0.02
CA ASN A 307 -16.22 -13.58 -0.35
C ASN A 307 -14.74 -13.73 -0.70
N LEU A 308 -14.08 -14.72 -0.11
CA LEU A 308 -12.68 -15.07 -0.33
C LEU A 308 -12.63 -16.44 -0.99
N GLN A 309 -11.95 -16.57 -2.12
CA GLN A 309 -11.61 -17.83 -2.75
C GLN A 309 -10.10 -18.06 -2.68
N PHE A 310 -9.71 -19.22 -2.20
CA PHE A 310 -8.32 -19.64 -2.04
C PHE A 310 -7.93 -20.48 -3.24
N ILE A 311 -6.91 -20.06 -3.98
CA ILE A 311 -6.45 -20.75 -5.18
C ILE A 311 -5.03 -21.23 -4.90
N HIS A 312 -4.81 -22.54 -4.99
CA HIS A 312 -3.48 -23.11 -4.84
C HIS A 312 -2.62 -22.66 -6.01
N VAL A 313 -1.36 -22.31 -5.78
CA VAL A 313 -0.43 -21.77 -6.78
C VAL A 313 1.03 -22.17 -6.47
N PRO A 314 1.36 -23.46 -6.54
CA PRO A 314 2.69 -23.95 -6.25
C PRO A 314 3.72 -23.33 -7.19
N GLY A 315 4.95 -23.24 -6.71
CA GLY A 315 6.09 -22.78 -7.49
C GLY A 315 7.09 -21.98 -6.66
N HIS A 316 6.61 -21.11 -5.77
CA HIS A 316 7.46 -20.45 -4.76
C HIS A 316 7.67 -21.37 -3.54
N THR A 317 6.58 -21.99 -3.09
CA THR A 317 6.55 -23.12 -2.16
C THR A 317 5.55 -24.16 -2.67
N GLU A 318 5.55 -25.37 -2.11
CA GLU A 318 4.61 -26.43 -2.45
C GLU A 318 3.15 -26.05 -2.13
N GLY A 319 2.92 -25.34 -1.02
CA GLY A 319 1.60 -24.92 -0.56
C GLY A 319 1.26 -23.46 -0.79
N SER A 320 2.05 -22.72 -1.59
CA SER A 320 1.71 -21.33 -1.96
C SER A 320 0.25 -21.24 -2.42
N GLN A 321 -0.48 -20.26 -1.88
CA GLN A 321 -1.86 -19.97 -2.25
C GLN A 321 -2.11 -18.46 -2.38
N ILE A 322 -2.98 -18.10 -3.31
CA ILE A 322 -3.48 -16.74 -3.51
C ILE A 322 -4.92 -16.63 -3.04
N ILE A 323 -5.33 -15.43 -2.65
CA ILE A 323 -6.66 -15.14 -2.14
C ILE A 323 -7.33 -14.17 -3.10
N LEU A 324 -8.38 -14.64 -3.80
CA LEU A 324 -9.23 -13.82 -4.64
C LEU A 324 -10.44 -13.34 -3.83
N VAL A 325 -10.56 -12.04 -3.64
CA VAL A 325 -11.61 -11.39 -2.84
C VAL A 325 -12.58 -10.69 -3.78
N ASN A 326 -13.87 -11.03 -3.65
CA ASN A 326 -14.95 -10.51 -4.48
C ASN A 326 -14.61 -10.51 -5.98
N GLU A 327 -13.93 -11.57 -6.44
CA GLU A 327 -13.54 -11.83 -7.83
C GLU A 327 -12.61 -10.79 -8.47
N THR A 328 -12.24 -9.71 -7.77
CA THR A 328 -11.56 -8.55 -8.36
C THR A 328 -10.30 -8.11 -7.62
N ARG A 329 -10.07 -8.56 -6.38
CA ARG A 329 -8.88 -8.22 -5.57
C ARG A 329 -8.10 -9.49 -5.25
N LEU A 330 -6.84 -9.56 -5.68
CA LEU A 330 -6.02 -10.77 -5.59
C LEU A 330 -4.80 -10.53 -4.70
N PHE A 331 -4.71 -11.25 -3.59
CA PHE A 331 -3.55 -11.25 -2.71
C PHE A 331 -2.65 -12.44 -3.06
N THR A 332 -1.43 -12.16 -3.47
CA THR A 332 -0.61 -13.15 -4.19
C THR A 332 0.57 -13.70 -3.40
N GLY A 333 0.82 -13.17 -2.20
CA GLY A 333 2.04 -13.46 -1.46
C GLY A 333 3.24 -13.29 -2.39
N ASP A 334 4.07 -14.34 -2.46
CA ASP A 334 5.28 -14.35 -3.25
C ASP A 334 5.11 -15.03 -4.61
N THR A 335 3.91 -15.48 -4.97
CA THR A 335 3.70 -16.11 -6.29
C THR A 335 3.82 -15.08 -7.42
N LEU A 336 3.21 -13.91 -7.27
CA LEU A 336 3.22 -12.83 -8.25
C LEU A 336 3.46 -11.50 -7.54
N MET A 337 4.42 -10.73 -8.05
CA MET A 337 4.75 -9.39 -7.58
C MET A 337 4.73 -8.39 -8.73
N VAL A 338 4.88 -7.10 -8.42
CA VAL A 338 4.88 -6.06 -9.44
C VAL A 338 6.13 -6.18 -10.32
N GLY A 339 5.98 -6.69 -11.54
CA GLY A 339 7.04 -6.89 -12.52
C GLY A 339 7.93 -8.11 -12.28
N CYS A 340 7.60 -8.99 -11.32
CA CYS A 340 8.39 -10.20 -11.03
C CYS A 340 7.57 -11.29 -10.33
N VAL A 341 8.23 -12.41 -10.02
CA VAL A 341 7.69 -13.53 -9.23
C VAL A 341 8.64 -13.86 -8.09
N GLY A 342 8.16 -14.61 -7.10
CA GLY A 342 8.96 -15.08 -5.98
C GLY A 342 10.10 -15.97 -6.42
N ARG A 343 11.09 -16.09 -5.54
CA ARG A 343 12.23 -16.98 -5.74
C ARG A 343 11.76 -18.43 -5.89
N ILE A 344 12.41 -19.16 -6.77
CA ILE A 344 12.08 -20.56 -7.10
C ILE A 344 13.29 -21.49 -6.89
N ASP A 345 14.37 -20.94 -6.34
CA ASP A 345 15.66 -21.59 -6.13
C ASP A 345 15.88 -22.03 -4.67
N LEU A 346 14.96 -21.68 -3.77
CA LEU A 346 14.97 -22.08 -2.36
C LEU A 346 14.22 -23.41 -2.17
N PRO A 347 14.42 -24.12 -1.04
CA PRO A 347 13.66 -25.33 -0.73
C PRO A 347 12.14 -25.11 -0.84
N GLY A 348 11.49 -25.97 -1.61
CA GLY A 348 10.06 -25.87 -1.95
C GLY A 348 9.74 -25.09 -3.23
N GLY A 349 10.73 -24.39 -3.79
CA GLY A 349 10.61 -23.72 -5.09
C GLY A 349 10.67 -24.71 -6.25
N ASP A 350 9.80 -24.52 -7.25
CA ASP A 350 9.78 -25.30 -8.48
C ASP A 350 9.43 -24.41 -9.70
N ILE A 351 10.39 -24.31 -10.63
CA ILE A 351 10.26 -23.51 -11.86
C ILE A 351 9.17 -24.02 -12.81
N LYS A 352 8.96 -25.34 -12.89
CA LYS A 352 7.94 -25.94 -13.76
C LYS A 352 6.55 -25.66 -13.20
N GLU A 353 6.36 -25.82 -11.89
CA GLU A 353 5.10 -25.48 -11.23
C GLU A 353 4.82 -23.97 -11.27
N MET A 354 5.82 -23.11 -11.04
CA MET A 354 5.64 -21.67 -11.18
C MET A 354 5.18 -21.28 -12.60
N LYS A 355 5.82 -21.83 -13.64
CA LYS A 355 5.40 -21.60 -15.04
C LYS A 355 3.97 -22.09 -15.29
N LYS A 356 3.59 -23.25 -14.75
CA LYS A 356 2.23 -23.80 -14.85
C LYS A 356 1.23 -22.89 -14.15
N THR A 357 1.52 -22.45 -12.92
CA THR A 357 0.73 -21.49 -12.14
C THR A 357 0.47 -20.20 -12.92
N LEU A 358 1.50 -19.58 -13.48
CA LEU A 358 1.37 -18.34 -14.25
C LEU A 358 0.52 -18.53 -15.51
N LYS A 359 0.70 -19.66 -16.20
CA LYS A 359 0.05 -19.95 -17.49
C LYS A 359 -1.37 -20.49 -17.37
N GLU A 360 -1.67 -21.28 -16.34
CA GLU A 360 -2.92 -22.04 -16.25
C GLU A 360 -3.81 -21.62 -15.09
N ARG A 361 -3.28 -20.91 -14.08
CA ARG A 361 -4.07 -20.47 -12.91
C ARG A 361 -4.29 -18.97 -12.91
N LEU A 362 -3.25 -18.19 -13.19
CA LEU A 362 -3.33 -16.72 -13.20
C LEU A 362 -3.76 -16.14 -14.56
N SER A 363 -3.57 -16.88 -15.66
CA SER A 363 -3.94 -16.40 -17.00
C SER A 363 -5.46 -16.36 -17.24
N ASP A 364 -6.23 -17.12 -16.46
CA ASP A 364 -7.70 -17.17 -16.56
C ASP A 364 -8.39 -16.00 -15.83
N LEU A 365 -7.63 -15.21 -15.06
CA LEU A 365 -8.16 -14.06 -14.33
C LEU A 365 -8.32 -12.84 -15.24
N GLU A 366 -9.35 -12.04 -14.96
CA GLU A 366 -9.65 -10.82 -15.70
C GLU A 366 -8.55 -9.77 -15.53
N ASP A 367 -8.30 -8.99 -16.58
CA ASP A 367 -7.22 -7.99 -16.65
C ASP A 367 -7.36 -6.88 -15.60
N GLY A 368 -8.60 -6.58 -15.23
CA GLY A 368 -8.96 -5.61 -14.20
C GLY A 368 -8.72 -6.11 -12.78
N THR A 369 -8.42 -7.41 -12.58
CA THR A 369 -8.13 -7.97 -11.26
C THR A 369 -6.91 -7.30 -10.66
N VAL A 370 -7.09 -6.62 -9.53
CA VAL A 370 -6.06 -5.87 -8.82
C VAL A 370 -5.21 -6.82 -7.99
N VAL A 371 -3.90 -6.79 -8.17
CA VAL A 371 -2.94 -7.66 -7.50
C VAL A 371 -2.25 -6.93 -6.35
N TYR A 372 -2.25 -7.55 -5.17
CA TYR A 372 -1.59 -7.12 -3.94
C TYR A 372 -0.49 -8.11 -3.54
N PRO A 373 0.79 -7.75 -3.74
CA PRO A 373 1.92 -8.66 -3.53
C PRO A 373 2.31 -8.80 -2.05
N GLY A 374 3.04 -9.86 -1.71
CA GLY A 374 3.64 -10.05 -0.38
C GLY A 374 4.74 -9.04 -0.05
N HIS A 375 5.41 -8.47 -1.06
CA HIS A 375 6.50 -7.51 -0.89
C HIS A 375 6.39 -6.28 -1.81
N ASN A 376 6.82 -5.13 -1.29
CA ASN A 376 6.88 -3.86 -2.03
C ASN A 376 8.21 -3.71 -2.83
N TYR A 377 8.58 -4.71 -3.63
CA TYR A 377 9.79 -4.65 -4.45
C TYR A 377 9.63 -3.81 -5.73
N GLY A 378 8.47 -3.92 -6.39
CA GLY A 378 8.16 -3.17 -7.62
C GLY A 378 7.01 -2.16 -7.47
N GLY A 379 6.32 -2.14 -6.33
CA GLY A 379 5.17 -1.27 -6.06
C GLY A 379 4.14 -1.92 -5.14
N GLU A 380 3.20 -1.11 -4.66
CA GLU A 380 2.15 -1.54 -3.71
C GLU A 380 1.06 -2.40 -4.35
N TRP A 381 0.85 -2.30 -5.66
CA TRP A 381 -0.19 -3.01 -6.39
C TRP A 381 0.09 -3.02 -7.90
N THR A 382 -0.54 -3.93 -8.62
CA THR A 382 -0.59 -3.99 -10.10
C THR A 382 -1.94 -4.60 -10.53
N THR A 383 -2.11 -4.96 -11.79
CA THR A 383 -3.26 -5.78 -12.24
C THR A 383 -2.78 -6.97 -13.05
N ILE A 384 -3.63 -7.98 -13.19
CA ILE A 384 -3.34 -9.14 -14.06
C ILE A 384 -3.04 -8.67 -15.49
N GLY A 385 -3.80 -7.70 -16.03
CA GLY A 385 -3.54 -7.13 -17.35
C GLY A 385 -2.17 -6.47 -17.46
N MET A 386 -1.80 -5.63 -16.47
CA MET A 386 -0.49 -4.97 -16.44
C MET A 386 0.69 -5.95 -16.40
N GLU A 387 0.57 -7.04 -15.63
CA GLU A 387 1.61 -8.06 -15.55
C GLU A 387 1.64 -8.96 -16.80
N ARG A 388 0.49 -9.14 -17.47
CA ARG A 388 0.42 -9.82 -18.77
C ARG A 388 1.09 -8.99 -19.87
N ASP A 389 0.87 -7.69 -19.90
CA ASP A 389 1.52 -6.78 -20.87
C ASP A 389 3.04 -6.76 -20.72
N LYS A 390 3.53 -6.94 -19.49
CA LYS A 390 4.97 -7.12 -19.20
C LYS A 390 5.50 -8.51 -19.55
N GLY A 391 4.63 -9.46 -19.92
CA GLY A 391 4.99 -10.84 -20.24
C GLY A 391 5.29 -11.72 -19.01
N ILE A 392 4.90 -11.31 -17.81
CA ILE A 392 5.05 -12.09 -16.58
C ILE A 392 3.99 -13.20 -16.53
N ILE A 393 2.76 -12.89 -16.92
CA ILE A 393 1.63 -13.82 -16.98
C ILE A 393 1.37 -14.21 -18.45
N GLY A 394 0.98 -15.46 -18.70
CA GLY A 394 0.51 -15.90 -20.01
C GLY A 394 1.54 -16.59 -20.90
N LYS A 395 1.39 -16.44 -22.22
CA LYS A 395 2.17 -17.18 -23.22
C LYS A 395 3.61 -16.67 -23.26
N PHE A 396 4.55 -17.47 -22.78
CA PHE A 396 5.97 -17.39 -23.18
C PHE A 396 6.02 -17.34 -24.72
N LYS A 397 6.13 -16.14 -25.31
CA LYS A 397 6.63 -16.02 -26.66
C LYS A 397 8.12 -16.28 -26.53
N ARG A 398 8.57 -17.48 -26.93
CA ARG A 398 9.97 -17.70 -27.31
C ARG A 398 10.34 -16.51 -28.22
N LYS A 399 11.23 -15.64 -27.76
CA LYS A 399 12.00 -14.82 -28.68
C LYS A 399 12.95 -15.74 -29.44
#